data_AF-A0A6A5JUW9-F1
#
_entry.id   AF-A0A6A5JUW9-F1
#
_cell.length_a   1.000
_cell.length_b   1.000
_cell.length_c   1.000
_cell.angle_alpha   90.00
_cell.angle_beta   90.00
_cell.angle_gamma   90.00
#
_symmetry.space_group_name_H-M   'P 1'
#
loop_
_entity.id
_entity.type
_entity.pdbx_description
1 polymer ?
#
loop_
_entity_poly.entity_id
_entity_poly.type
_entity_poly.pdbx_seq_one_letter_code
_entity_poly.pdbx_strand_id
1 'polypeptide(L)'
;MDRLSLPHVPIVVCTDSLSLYECLVKLGATKEKRLIINIMALQEAYERGELKDIRWIDGRDNPADSITKANANTSIEQLINTNELELRVQGWVNRAKPHNNSTLSHSIPH
;
A
#
# COMPACT_ATOMS: atom_id res chain seq x y z
N MET A 1 10.67 21.80 -9.25
CA MET A 1 10.81 21.66 -7.79
C MET A 1 11.96 20.70 -7.57
N ASP A 2 13.17 21.23 -7.47
CA ASP A 2 14.35 20.47 -7.07
C ASP A 2 14.16 20.07 -5.61
N ARG A 3 13.61 18.86 -5.46
CA ARG A 3 13.35 18.21 -4.19
C ARG A 3 14.69 18.00 -3.50
N LEU A 4 14.76 18.34 -2.22
CA LEU A 4 15.77 17.83 -1.29
C LEU A 4 16.12 16.40 -1.72
N SER A 5 17.40 16.10 -1.93
CA SER A 5 17.94 14.81 -2.39
C SER A 5 17.78 13.70 -1.33
N LEU A 6 16.63 13.68 -0.65
CA LEU A 6 16.22 12.72 0.32
C LEU A 6 15.94 11.39 -0.38
N PRO A 7 16.41 10.27 0.18
CA PRO A 7 16.09 8.96 -0.34
C PRO A 7 14.57 8.75 -0.32
N HIS A 8 14.06 8.11 -1.37
CA HIS A 8 12.64 7.74 -1.44
C HIS A 8 12.32 6.73 -0.32
N VAL A 9 11.49 7.14 0.64
CA VAL A 9 11.02 6.25 1.71
C VAL A 9 9.83 5.45 1.17
N PRO A 10 9.92 4.11 1.10
CA PRO A 10 8.81 3.30 0.58
C PRO A 10 7.61 3.36 1.52
N ILE A 11 6.45 3.78 0.99
CA ILE A 11 5.19 3.81 1.74
C ILE A 11 4.43 2.51 1.53
N VAL A 12 4.04 1.83 2.61
CA VAL A 12 3.20 0.63 2.58
C VAL A 12 1.87 0.96 3.25
N VAL A 13 0.76 0.70 2.56
CA VAL A 13 -0.59 0.92 3.09
C VAL A 13 -1.11 -0.39 3.66
N CYS A 14 -1.59 -0.37 4.90
CA CYS A 14 -2.21 -1.52 5.56
C CYS A 14 -3.69 -1.24 5.84
N THR A 15 -4.57 -2.20 5.59
CA THR A 15 -5.98 -2.15 5.94
C THR A 15 -6.45 -3.50 6.47
N ASP A 16 -7.35 -3.50 7.44
CA ASP A 16 -8.05 -4.70 7.92
C ASP A 16 -9.42 -4.88 7.26
N SER A 17 -9.87 -3.91 6.47
CA SER A 17 -11.10 -3.96 5.72
C SER A 17 -10.89 -4.71 4.40
N LEU A 18 -11.38 -5.95 4.33
CA LEU A 18 -11.31 -6.77 3.12
C LEU A 18 -12.01 -6.08 1.94
N SER A 19 -13.16 -5.44 2.17
CA SER A 19 -13.90 -4.74 1.10
C SER A 19 -13.11 -3.56 0.52
N LEU A 20 -12.40 -2.80 1.36
CA LEU A 20 -11.52 -1.72 0.89
C LEU A 20 -10.31 -2.28 0.14
N TYR A 21 -9.68 -3.32 0.67
CA TYR A 21 -8.57 -4.00 0.00
C TYR A 21 -8.96 -4.50 -1.40
N GLU A 22 -10.07 -5.23 -1.50
CA GLU A 22 -10.56 -5.72 -2.78
C GLU A 22 -10.88 -4.58 -3.75
N CYS A 23 -11.45 -3.48 -3.27
CA CYS A 23 -11.75 -2.32 -4.10
C CYS A 23 -10.48 -1.64 -4.64
N LEU A 24 -9.45 -1.50 -3.81
CA LEU A 24 -8.15 -0.95 -4.19
C LEU A 24 -7.41 -1.84 -5.20
N VAL A 25 -7.43 -3.16 -4.98
CA VAL A 25 -6.68 -4.15 -5.78
C VAL A 25 -7.36 -4.50 -7.09
N LYS A 26 -8.67 -4.75 -7.09
CA LYS A 26 -9.39 -5.28 -8.25
C LYS A 26 -9.91 -4.19 -9.19
N LEU A 27 -9.54 -2.92 -8.99
CA LEU A 27 -10.19 -1.76 -9.63
C LEU A 27 -11.73 -1.86 -9.54
N GLY A 28 -12.23 -2.36 -8.41
CA GLY A 28 -13.67 -2.56 -8.22
C GLY A 28 -14.38 -1.21 -8.16
N ALA A 29 -15.44 -1.01 -8.93
CA ALA A 29 -16.24 0.21 -8.84
C ALA A 29 -17.05 0.21 -7.54
N THR A 30 -16.78 1.15 -6.63
CA THR A 30 -17.67 1.44 -5.50
C THR A 30 -18.79 2.39 -5.92
N LYS A 31 -20.00 2.19 -5.40
CA LYS A 31 -21.16 3.07 -5.64
C LYS A 31 -21.20 4.27 -4.70
N GLU A 32 -20.35 4.30 -3.67
CA GLU A 32 -20.29 5.38 -2.70
C GLU A 32 -19.48 6.57 -3.27
N LYS A 33 -20.18 7.65 -3.63
CA LYS A 33 -19.59 8.82 -4.31
C LYS A 33 -18.37 9.42 -3.59
N ARG A 34 -18.38 9.45 -2.25
CA ARG A 34 -17.27 10.00 -1.45
C ARG A 34 -16.06 9.08 -1.43
N LEU A 35 -16.28 7.77 -1.55
CA LEU A 35 -15.21 6.78 -1.51
C LEU A 35 -14.48 6.67 -2.85
N ILE A 36 -15.17 6.94 -3.98
CA ILE A 36 -14.58 6.96 -5.32
C ILE A 36 -13.34 7.86 -5.39
N ILE A 37 -13.44 9.10 -4.90
CA ILE A 37 -12.33 10.07 -4.99
C ILE A 37 -11.09 9.56 -4.24
N ASN A 38 -11.29 9.07 -3.02
CA ASN A 38 -10.19 8.59 -2.19
C ASN A 38 -9.55 7.31 -2.77
N ILE A 39 -10.37 6.40 -3.28
CA ILE A 39 -9.88 5.15 -3.89
C ILE A 39 -9.13 5.44 -5.19
N MET A 40 -9.64 6.34 -6.04
CA MET A 40 -8.95 6.75 -7.26
C MET A 40 -7.59 7.40 -6.96
N ALA A 41 -7.51 8.24 -5.93
CA ALA A 41 -6.24 8.85 -5.52
C ALA A 41 -5.22 7.81 -5.04
N LEU A 42 -5.65 6.81 -4.26
CA LEU A 42 -4.79 5.73 -3.80
C LEU A 42 -4.33 4.82 -4.96
N GLN A 43 -5.22 4.52 -5.91
CA GLN A 43 -4.89 3.76 -7.11
C GLN A 43 -3.89 4.52 -7.97
N GLU A 44 -4.09 5.83 -8.18
CA GLU A 44 -3.16 6.67 -8.93
C GLU A 44 -1.77 6.74 -8.25
N ALA A 45 -1.71 6.92 -6.93
CA ALA A 45 -0.45 6.90 -6.18
C ALA A 45 0.25 5.54 -6.28
N TYR A 46 -0.53 4.45 -6.26
CA TYR A 46 -0.05 3.11 -6.53
C TYR A 46 0.37 2.91 -7.98
N GLU A 47 -0.22 3.55 -8.98
CA GLU A 47 0.28 3.47 -10.36
C GLU A 47 1.57 4.27 -10.53
N ARG A 48 1.66 5.46 -9.93
CA ARG A 48 2.78 6.41 -10.06
C ARG A 48 4.09 6.02 -9.40
N GLY A 49 4.10 5.05 -8.49
CA GLY A 49 5.33 4.65 -7.78
C GLY A 49 5.41 5.13 -6.34
N GLU A 50 4.44 5.93 -5.91
CA GLU A 50 4.47 6.62 -4.61
C GLU A 50 4.17 5.65 -3.46
N LEU A 51 3.33 4.64 -3.72
CA LEU A 51 3.06 3.54 -2.80
C LEU A 51 3.81 2.28 -3.23
N LYS A 52 4.54 1.66 -2.31
CA LYS A 52 5.24 0.40 -2.57
C LYS A 52 4.25 -0.75 -2.74
N ASP A 53 3.46 -1.03 -1.69
CA ASP A 53 2.52 -2.14 -1.61
C ASP A 53 1.26 -1.76 -0.84
N ILE A 54 0.17 -2.47 -1.11
CA ILE A 54 -1.06 -2.45 -0.30
C ILE A 54 -1.23 -3.82 0.34
N ARG A 55 -1.45 -3.86 1.66
CA ARG A 55 -1.52 -5.08 2.47
C ARG A 55 -2.85 -5.15 3.21
N TRP A 56 -3.49 -6.31 3.11
CA TRP A 56 -4.60 -6.69 3.97
C TRP A 56 -4.05 -7.36 5.23
N ILE A 57 -4.43 -6.85 6.40
CA ILE A 57 -3.95 -7.31 7.71
C ILE A 57 -5.09 -7.77 8.61
N ASP A 58 -4.77 -8.53 9.65
CA ASP A 58 -5.72 -8.85 10.71
C ASP A 58 -5.96 -7.62 11.59
N GLY A 59 -7.24 -7.24 11.80
CA GLY A 59 -7.60 -6.04 12.58
C GLY A 59 -7.16 -6.08 14.05
N ARG A 60 -6.93 -7.27 14.61
CA ARG A 60 -6.45 -7.41 15.99
C ARG A 60 -5.06 -6.80 16.22
N ASP A 61 -4.24 -6.69 15.17
CA ASP A 61 -2.90 -6.08 15.24
C ASP A 61 -2.84 -4.73 14.53
N ASN A 62 -3.99 -4.19 14.10
CA ASN A 62 -4.03 -2.91 13.41
C ASN A 62 -3.90 -1.74 14.41
N PRO A 63 -2.82 -0.97 14.44
CA PRO A 63 -2.69 0.14 15.38
C PRO A 63 -3.72 1.24 15.16
N ALA A 64 -4.30 1.36 13.96
CA ALA A 64 -5.36 2.34 13.70
C ALA A 64 -6.64 2.01 14.50
N ASP A 65 -6.90 0.74 14.79
CA ASP A 65 -8.04 0.33 15.60
C ASP A 65 -7.93 0.85 17.04
N SER A 66 -6.74 0.83 17.63
CA SER A 66 -6.50 1.40 18.97
C SER A 66 -6.74 2.89 19.05
N ILE A 67 -6.64 3.61 17.93
CA ILE A 67 -6.87 5.06 17.86
C ILE A 67 -8.35 5.37 17.65
N THR A 68 -9.06 4.52 16.90
CA THR A 68 -10.42 4.78 16.43
C THR A 68 -11.51 4.10 17.27
N LYS A 69 -11.16 3.09 18.06
CA LYS A 69 -12.08 2.34 18.93
C LYS A 69 -11.87 2.69 20.39
N ALA A 70 -12.95 2.60 21.16
CA ALA A 70 -12.93 2.87 22.60
C ALA A 70 -12.08 1.84 23.39
N ASN A 71 -12.00 0.62 22.88
CA ASN A 71 -11.15 -0.42 23.46
C ASN A 71 -9.83 -0.44 22.70
N ALA A 72 -8.73 -0.12 23.40
CA ALA A 72 -7.39 -0.22 22.84
C ALA A 72 -7.06 -1.68 22.52
N ASN A 73 -6.47 -1.91 21.35
CA ASN A 73 -5.75 -3.16 21.07
C ASN A 73 -4.27 -3.00 21.49
N THR A 74 -3.62 -4.12 21.74
CA THR A 74 -2.25 -4.16 22.29
C THR A 74 -1.18 -3.68 21.30
N SER A 75 -1.52 -3.47 20.02
CA SER A 75 -0.51 -3.12 19.00
C SER A 75 0.14 -1.75 19.22
N ILE A 76 -0.60 -0.75 19.73
CA ILE A 76 0.00 0.55 20.08
C ILE A 76 0.87 0.42 21.33
N GLU A 77 0.44 -0.34 22.32
CA GLU A 77 1.22 -0.59 23.53
C GLU A 77 2.54 -1.29 23.19
N GLN A 78 2.50 -2.32 22.35
CA GLN A 78 3.69 -3.01 21.84
C GLN A 78 4.60 -2.06 21.07
N LEU A 79 4.04 -1.25 20.17
CA LEU A 79 4.80 -0.26 19.41
C LEU A 79 5.52 0.74 20.32
N ILE A 80 4.85 1.25 21.36
CA ILE A 80 5.47 2.18 22.30
C ILE A 80 6.59 1.49 23.11
N ASN A 81 6.36 0.27 23.57
CA ASN A 81 7.28 -0.44 24.46
C ASN A 81 8.49 -1.05 23.74
N THR A 82 8.33 -1.43 22.47
CA THR A 82 9.35 -2.18 21.72
C THR A 82 9.91 -1.41 20.53
N ASN A 83 9.24 -0.31 20.12
CA ASN A 83 9.49 0.39 18.86
C ASN A 83 9.36 -0.51 17.62
N GLU A 84 8.65 -1.64 17.75
CA GLU A 84 8.38 -2.60 16.69
C GLU A 84 6.86 -2.76 16.53
N LEU A 85 6.43 -3.00 15.30
CA LEU A 85 5.04 -3.29 14.97
C LEU A 85 4.97 -4.61 14.22
N GLU A 86 4.31 -5.59 14.82
CA GLU A 86 4.05 -6.89 14.19
C GLU A 86 2.65 -6.88 13.55
N LEU A 87 2.59 -7.08 12.24
CA LEU A 87 1.33 -7.11 11.48
C LEU A 87 1.13 -8.47 10.84
N ARG A 88 0.04 -9.17 11.17
CA ARG A 88 -0.36 -10.40 10.47
C ARG A 88 -0.96 -10.06 9.12
N VAL A 89 -0.16 -10.19 8.06
CA VAL A 89 -0.58 -9.94 6.69
C VAL A 89 -1.34 -11.15 6.15
N GLN A 90 -2.57 -10.92 5.70
CA GLN A 90 -3.47 -11.92 5.13
C GLN A 90 -3.42 -11.93 3.59
N GLY A 91 -3.04 -10.82 2.97
CA GLY A 91 -2.84 -10.70 1.53
C GLY A 91 -2.11 -9.42 1.17
N TRP A 92 -1.41 -9.41 0.04
CA TRP A 92 -0.77 -8.19 -0.48
C TRP A 92 -0.72 -8.18 -2.01
N VAL A 93 -0.58 -6.97 -2.56
CA VAL A 93 -0.23 -6.77 -3.97
C VAL A 93 1.13 -6.11 -4.05
N ASN A 94 2.04 -6.79 -4.76
CA ASN A 94 3.38 -6.29 -5.04
C ASN A 94 3.40 -5.73 -6.47
N ARG A 95 3.97 -4.53 -6.61
CA ARG A 95 4.28 -3.99 -7.92
C ARG A 95 5.51 -4.69 -8.49
N ALA A 96 5.31 -5.60 -9.44
CA ALA A 96 6.43 -6.13 -10.22
C ALA A 96 7.16 -4.96 -10.90
N LYS A 97 8.51 -4.89 -10.76
CA LYS A 97 9.30 -3.91 -11.51
C LYS A 97 9.06 -4.13 -13.01
N PRO A 98 8.86 -3.08 -13.83
CA PRO A 98 8.77 -3.27 -15.28
C PRO A 98 10.06 -3.94 -15.78
N HIS A 99 9.90 -5.06 -16.47
CA HIS A 99 10.99 -5.73 -17.19
C HIS A 99 11.49 -4.75 -18.26
N ASN A 100 12.77 -4.42 -18.22
CA ASN A 100 13.44 -3.51 -19.14
C ASN A 100 13.66 -4.19 -20.50
N ASN A 101 12.64 -4.22 -21.35
CA ASN A 101 12.79 -4.66 -22.74
C ASN A 101 13.38 -3.52 -23.58
N SER A 102 14.67 -3.22 -23.39
CA SER A 102 15.43 -2.40 -24.32
C SER A 102 16.78 -3.05 -24.61
N THR A 103 16.78 -4.06 -25.47
CA THR A 103 17.92 -4.29 -26.38
C THR A 103 17.38 -4.84 -27.70
N LEU A 104 16.76 -3.94 -28.48
CA LEU A 104 16.81 -4.07 -29.94
C LEU A 104 18.28 -3.87 -30.32
N SER A 105 19.04 -4.96 -30.43
CA SER A 105 20.29 -4.94 -31.18
C SER A 105 19.98 -5.42 -32.59
N HIS A 106 19.94 -4.44 -33.48
CA HIS A 106 19.96 -4.63 -34.92
C HIS A 106 21.28 -5.33 -35.27
N SER A 107 21.22 -6.44 -35.99
CA SER A 107 22.39 -7.04 -36.64
C SER A 107 21.91 -7.73 -37.92
N ILE A 108 21.99 -7.00 -39.02
CA ILE A 108 22.01 -7.58 -40.38
C ILE A 108 23.49 -7.79 -40.73
N PRO A 109 23.93 -9.01 -41.09
CA PRO A 109 25.17 -9.18 -41.84
C PRO A 109 24.89 -9.30 -43.34
N HIS A 110 25.86 -8.75 -44.10
CA HIS A 110 26.04 -8.82 -45.55
C HIS A 110 26.12 -10.24 -46.10
#